data_AF-A0A535C515-F1
#
_entry.id   AF-A0A535C515-F1
#
_cell.length_a   1.000
_cell.length_b   1.000
_cell.length_c   1.000
_cell.angle_alpha   90.00
_cell.angle_beta   90.00
_cell.angle_gamma   90.00
#
_symmetry.space_group_name_H-M   'P 1'
#
loop_
_entity.id
_entity.type
_entity.pdbx_description
1 polymer ?
#
loop_
_entity_poly.entity_id
_entity_poly.type
_entity_poly.pdbx_seq_one_letter_code
_entity_poly.pdbx_strand_id
1 'polypeptide(L)'
;MLLIFSTNRTPSSLVDEAFLRRIQYKIEVKPPTDAEFAEIMRRVCEKNGLTFYPKAAEWIAQYARERNIALRSCQPRDLMGHVSAAARFLEKKPELSPELVQLACETYFVAL
;
A
#
# COMPACT_ATOMS: atom_id res chain seq x y z
N MET A 1 10.53 -24.22 -10.62
CA MET A 1 10.29 -23.62 -9.29
C MET A 1 11.13 -22.36 -9.19
N LEU A 2 10.53 -21.19 -8.93
CA LEU A 2 11.22 -19.90 -8.77
C LEU A 2 11.25 -19.55 -7.29
N LEU A 3 12.44 -19.28 -6.73
CA LEU A 3 12.62 -18.88 -5.33
C LEU A 3 12.80 -17.37 -5.25
N ILE A 4 12.01 -16.70 -4.41
CA ILE A 4 12.05 -15.25 -4.21
C ILE A 4 12.27 -14.97 -2.72
N PHE A 5 13.29 -14.19 -2.41
CA PHE A 5 13.53 -13.66 -1.07
C PHE A 5 13.11 -12.19 -1.01
N SER A 6 12.41 -11.78 0.04
CA SER A 6 12.02 -10.39 0.28
C SER A 6 12.47 -9.95 1.68
N THR A 7 13.08 -8.79 1.77
CA THR A 7 13.61 -8.25 3.03
C THR A 7 13.55 -6.72 3.02
N ASN A 8 13.36 -6.13 4.19
CA ASN A 8 13.50 -4.69 4.40
C ASN A 8 14.93 -4.29 4.85
N ARG A 9 15.84 -5.27 5.02
CA ARG A 9 17.23 -5.04 5.38
C ARG A 9 18.15 -5.12 4.17
N THR A 10 19.29 -4.44 4.23
CA THR A 10 20.29 -4.51 3.16
C THR A 10 20.83 -5.94 3.03
N PRO A 11 21.07 -6.44 1.80
CA PRO A 11 21.53 -7.83 1.59
C PRO A 11 22.79 -8.20 2.37
N SER A 12 23.73 -7.26 2.50
CA SER A 12 24.99 -7.44 3.25
C SER A 12 24.81 -7.62 4.76
N SER A 13 23.66 -7.22 5.32
CA SER A 13 23.36 -7.39 6.74
C SER A 13 22.69 -8.72 7.09
N LEU A 14 22.34 -9.53 6.09
CA LEU A 14 21.58 -10.77 6.27
C LEU A 14 22.43 -12.02 6.14
N VAL A 15 23.43 -12.00 5.25
CA VAL A 15 24.22 -13.18 4.86
C VAL A 15 25.60 -12.76 4.36
N ASP A 16 26.52 -13.73 4.29
CA ASP A 16 27.84 -13.52 3.74
C ASP A 16 27.84 -13.30 2.20
N GLU A 17 28.97 -12.82 1.70
CA GLU A 17 29.17 -12.57 0.28
C GLU A 17 29.15 -13.87 -0.56
N ALA A 18 29.50 -15.02 0.01
CA ALA A 18 29.46 -16.32 -0.66
C ALA A 18 28.02 -16.77 -0.96
N PHE A 19 27.06 -16.40 -0.11
CA PHE A 19 25.63 -16.62 -0.31
C PHE A 19 25.07 -15.63 -1.33
N LEU A 20 25.40 -14.34 -1.22
CA LEU A 20 24.90 -13.30 -2.12
C LEU A 20 25.33 -13.47 -3.58
N ARG A 21 26.45 -14.16 -3.84
CA ARG A 21 26.90 -14.55 -5.19
C ARG A 21 25.95 -15.52 -5.89
N ARG A 22 25.15 -16.29 -5.14
CA ARG A 22 24.15 -17.22 -5.71
C ARG A 22 22.79 -16.56 -5.99
N ILE A 23 22.59 -15.31 -5.54
CA ILE A 23 21.39 -14.52 -5.82
C ILE A 23 21.73 -13.50 -6.92
N GLN A 24 21.49 -13.86 -8.18
CA GLN A 24 21.89 -13.03 -9.31
C GLN A 24 21.13 -11.70 -9.38
N TYR A 25 19.81 -11.73 -9.19
CA TYR A 25 18.97 -10.54 -9.26
C TYR A 25 18.73 -9.95 -7.87
N LYS A 26 19.08 -8.68 -7.72
CA LYS A 26 18.85 -7.88 -6.51
C LYS A 26 18.07 -6.65 -6.94
N ILE A 27 16.77 -6.66 -6.70
CA ILE A 27 15.86 -5.59 -7.14
C ILE A 27 15.48 -4.78 -5.91
N GLU A 28 15.84 -3.50 -5.92
CA GLU A 28 15.39 -2.56 -4.90
C GLU A 28 13.95 -2.14 -5.21
N VAL A 29 13.05 -2.33 -4.24
CA VAL A 29 11.67 -1.82 -4.31
C VAL A 29 11.62 -0.49 -3.59
N LYS A 30 11.58 0.59 -4.36
CA LYS A 30 11.45 1.96 -3.82
C LYS A 30 10.01 2.26 -3.40
N PRO A 31 9.80 3.24 -2.51
CA PRO A 31 8.48 3.83 -2.31
C PRO A 31 7.86 4.23 -3.65
N PRO A 32 6.54 3.98 -3.86
CA PRO A 32 5.87 4.40 -5.08
C PRO A 32 5.79 5.92 -5.15
N THR A 33 5.87 6.46 -6.35
CA THR A 33 5.44 7.83 -6.64
C THR A 33 3.92 7.96 -6.48
N ASP A 34 3.41 9.20 -6.34
CA ASP A 34 1.96 9.45 -6.26
C ASP A 34 1.19 8.83 -7.45
N ALA A 35 1.77 8.89 -8.66
CA ALA A 35 1.19 8.30 -9.86
C ALA A 35 1.17 6.76 -9.82
N GLU A 36 2.26 6.14 -9.39
CA GLU A 36 2.32 4.68 -9.22
C GLU A 36 1.37 4.22 -8.11
N PHE A 37 1.28 4.97 -7.01
CA PHE A 37 0.35 4.70 -5.92
C PHE A 37 -1.10 4.72 -6.41
N ALA A 38 -1.48 5.75 -7.18
CA ALA A 38 -2.80 5.86 -7.78
C ALA A 38 -3.10 4.70 -8.76
N GLU A 39 -2.12 4.30 -9.59
CA GLU A 39 -2.30 3.17 -10.51
C GLU A 39 -2.41 1.83 -9.78
N ILE A 40 -1.63 1.59 -8.72
CA ILE A 40 -1.78 0.41 -7.87
C ILE A 40 -3.18 0.41 -7.25
N MET A 41 -3.63 1.55 -6.72
CA MET A 41 -4.95 1.69 -6.12
C MET A 41 -6.08 1.43 -7.13
N ARG A 42 -5.96 1.91 -8.37
CA ARG A 42 -6.90 1.64 -9.46
C ARG A 42 -7.05 0.13 -9.71
N ARG A 43 -5.93 -0.59 -9.83
CA ARG A 43 -5.93 -2.06 -10.03
C ARG A 43 -6.52 -2.81 -8.85
N VAL A 44 -6.25 -2.36 -7.62
CA VAL A 44 -6.85 -2.95 -6.42
C VAL A 44 -8.36 -2.73 -6.40
N CYS A 45 -8.82 -1.53 -6.75
CA CYS A 45 -10.26 -1.24 -6.82
C CYS A 45 -10.96 -2.12 -7.84
N GLU A 46 -10.40 -2.23 -9.05
CA GLU A 46 -10.89 -3.11 -10.11
C GLU A 46 -10.99 -4.56 -9.65
N LYS A 47 -9.95 -5.09 -8.99
CA LYS A 47 -9.95 -6.45 -8.45
C LYS A 47 -11.00 -6.68 -7.35
N ASN A 48 -11.31 -5.65 -6.57
CA ASN A 48 -12.23 -5.73 -5.44
C ASN A 48 -13.67 -5.31 -5.79
N GLY A 49 -13.96 -4.97 -7.05
CA GLY A 49 -15.27 -4.47 -7.46
C GLY A 49 -15.62 -3.07 -6.92
N LEU A 50 -14.62 -2.29 -6.53
CA LEU A 50 -14.76 -0.90 -6.10
C LEU A 50 -14.62 0.04 -7.30
N THR A 51 -15.47 1.06 -7.38
CA THR A 51 -15.31 2.13 -8.37
C THR A 51 -14.13 3.02 -7.97
N PHE A 52 -13.07 3.01 -8.77
CA PHE A 52 -11.90 3.86 -8.52
C PHE A 52 -12.24 5.34 -8.71
N TYR A 53 -11.76 6.17 -7.79
CA TYR A 53 -11.87 7.63 -7.85
C TYR A 53 -10.47 8.23 -7.67
N PRO A 54 -9.89 8.88 -8.69
CA PRO A 54 -8.50 9.35 -8.65
C PRO A 54 -8.17 10.22 -7.43
N LYS A 55 -9.09 11.10 -7.03
CA LYS A 55 -8.91 12.01 -5.91
C LYS A 55 -8.73 11.29 -4.56
N ALA A 56 -9.22 10.06 -4.43
CA ALA A 56 -9.02 9.28 -3.21
C ALA A 56 -7.55 8.89 -3.00
N ALA A 57 -6.78 8.67 -4.06
CA ALA A 57 -5.34 8.42 -3.94
C ALA A 57 -4.62 9.69 -3.45
N GLU A 58 -5.03 10.86 -3.95
CA GLU A 58 -4.49 12.15 -3.52
C GLU A 58 -4.78 12.42 -2.04
N TRP A 59 -6.00 12.14 -1.57
CA TRP A 59 -6.37 12.28 -0.16
C TRP A 59 -5.51 11.40 0.75
N ILE A 60 -5.30 10.15 0.37
CA ILE A 60 -4.46 9.21 1.13
C ILE A 60 -3.01 9.68 1.13
N ALA A 61 -2.48 10.09 -0.02
CA ALA A 61 -1.12 10.59 -0.12
C ALA A 61 -0.91 11.87 0.70
N GLN A 62 -1.89 12.78 0.68
CA GLN A 62 -1.90 13.97 1.53
C GLN A 62 -1.93 13.60 3.02
N TYR A 63 -2.83 12.70 3.43
CA TYR A 63 -2.92 12.23 4.82
C TYR A 63 -1.59 11.66 5.33
N ALA A 64 -0.91 10.86 4.50
CA ALA A 64 0.39 10.27 4.80
C ALA A 64 1.49 11.34 4.90
N ARG A 65 1.53 12.30 3.96
CA ARG A 65 2.48 13.42 3.98
C ARG A 65 2.36 14.27 5.23
N GLU A 66 1.14 14.65 5.62
CA GLU A 66 0.88 15.45 6.82
C GLU A 66 1.35 14.79 8.12
N ARG A 67 1.49 13.45 8.13
CA ARG A 67 1.92 12.65 9.28
C ARG A 67 3.35 12.12 9.15
N ASN A 68 4.11 12.57 8.15
CA ASN A 68 5.46 12.06 7.85
C ASN A 68 5.52 10.54 7.63
N ILE A 69 4.45 9.95 7.08
CA ILE A 69 4.37 8.53 6.75
C ILE A 69 4.81 8.33 5.30
N ALA A 70 5.82 7.49 5.07
CA ALA A 70 6.25 7.13 3.73
C ALA A 70 5.19 6.26 3.02
N LEU A 71 4.93 6.55 1.75
CA LEU A 71 4.07 5.70 0.93
C LEU A 71 4.72 4.33 0.70
N ARG A 72 3.90 3.27 0.70
CA ARG A 72 4.33 1.90 0.43
C ARG A 72 3.38 1.26 -0.56
N SER A 73 3.91 0.47 -1.49
CA SER A 73 3.13 -0.20 -2.54
C SER A 73 2.09 -1.20 -1.99
N CYS A 74 2.20 -1.60 -0.72
CA CYS A 74 1.20 -2.44 -0.06
C CYS A 74 -0.03 -1.67 0.44
N GLN A 75 0.12 -0.37 0.75
CA GLN A 75 -0.92 0.44 1.39
C GLN A 75 -2.23 0.51 0.59
N PRO A 76 -2.25 0.65 -0.76
CA PRO A 76 -3.52 0.68 -1.47
C PRO A 76 -4.35 -0.58 -1.23
N ARG A 77 -3.74 -1.77 -1.24
CA ARG A 77 -4.44 -3.03 -0.94
C ARG A 77 -5.02 -3.02 0.46
N ASP A 78 -4.21 -2.63 1.45
CA ASP A 78 -4.63 -2.64 2.85
C ASP A 78 -5.74 -1.59 3.10
N LEU A 79 -5.54 -0.35 2.64
CA LEU A 79 -6.50 0.75 2.79
C LEU A 79 -7.84 0.46 2.11
N MET A 80 -7.85 -0.16 0.92
CA MET A 80 -9.12 -0.56 0.29
C MET A 80 -9.84 -1.63 1.12
N GLY A 81 -9.10 -2.51 1.79
CA GLY A 81 -9.66 -3.45 2.76
C GLY A 81 -10.30 -2.73 3.96
N HIS A 82 -9.63 -1.71 4.48
CA HIS A 82 -10.19 -0.86 5.54
C HIS A 82 -11.44 -0.08 5.08
N VAL A 83 -11.46 0.46 3.86
CA VAL A 83 -12.64 1.11 3.26
C VAL A 83 -13.82 0.13 3.20
N SER A 84 -13.60 -1.08 2.69
CA SER A 84 -14.66 -2.10 2.62
C SER A 84 -15.15 -2.53 4.01
N ALA A 85 -14.24 -2.67 4.99
CA ALA A 85 -14.60 -3.01 6.36
C ALA A 85 -15.42 -1.89 7.02
N ALA A 86 -15.02 -0.63 6.85
CA ALA A 86 -15.73 0.54 7.34
C ALA A 86 -17.14 0.65 6.74
N ALA A 87 -17.27 0.49 5.42
CA ALA A 87 -18.56 0.51 4.75
C ALA A 87 -19.49 -0.58 5.28
N ARG A 88 -18.97 -1.80 5.46
CA ARG A 88 -19.74 -2.92 6.04
C ARG A 88 -20.18 -2.64 7.48
N PHE A 89 -19.32 -2.05 8.30
CA PHE A 89 -19.64 -1.70 9.68
C PHE A 89 -20.75 -0.63 9.77
N LEU A 90 -20.73 0.34 8.86
CA LEU A 90 -21.72 1.42 8.78
C LEU A 90 -22.98 1.03 8.00
N GLU A 91 -23.12 -0.22 7.56
CA GLU A 91 -24.20 -0.70 6.69
C GLU A 91 -24.37 0.14 5.40
N LYS A 92 -23.26 0.68 4.88
CA LYS A 92 -23.19 1.47 3.64
C LYS A 92 -22.59 0.64 2.49
N LYS A 93 -22.86 1.07 1.26
CA LYS A 93 -22.17 0.51 0.08
C LYS A 93 -20.68 0.88 0.12
N PRO A 94 -19.76 -0.06 -0.18
CA PRO A 94 -18.34 0.28 -0.31
C PRO A 94 -18.09 1.25 -1.46
N GLU A 95 -17.55 2.43 -1.13
CA GLU A 95 -17.20 3.47 -2.09
C GLU A 95 -16.00 4.29 -1.59
N LEU A 96 -15.31 4.96 -2.51
CA LEU A 96 -14.19 5.85 -2.21
C LEU A 96 -14.69 7.27 -1.88
N SER A 97 -15.53 7.38 -0.87
CA SER A 97 -15.99 8.67 -0.35
C SER A 97 -14.97 9.27 0.62
N PRO A 98 -14.93 10.60 0.79
CA PRO A 98 -14.05 11.25 1.75
C PRO A 98 -14.16 10.66 3.16
N GLU A 99 -15.39 10.39 3.62
CA GLU A 99 -15.71 9.82 4.93
C GLU A 99 -15.06 8.43 5.14
N LEU A 100 -15.29 7.50 4.20
CA LEU A 100 -14.77 6.14 4.31
C LEU A 100 -13.26 6.07 4.11
N VAL A 101 -12.71 6.90 3.22
CA VAL A 101 -11.25 6.99 3.01
C VAL A 101 -10.58 7.56 4.25
N GLN A 102 -11.13 8.60 4.87
CA GLN A 102 -10.60 9.15 6.12
C GLN A 102 -10.62 8.12 7.24
N LEU A 103 -11.74 7.43 7.43
CA LEU A 103 -11.87 6.38 8.44
C LEU A 103 -10.90 5.21 8.19
N ALA A 104 -10.69 4.85 6.92
CA ALA A 104 -9.70 3.83 6.55
C ALA A 104 -8.27 4.27 6.89
N CYS A 105 -7.92 5.53 6.62
CA CYS A 105 -6.62 6.10 7.00
C CYS A 105 -6.43 6.13 8.52
N GLU A 106 -7.42 6.59 9.27
CA GLU A 106 -7.35 6.67 10.75
C GLU A 106 -7.19 5.30 11.40
N THR A 107 -7.84 4.27 10.85
CA THR A 107 -7.76 2.90 11.38
C THR A 107 -6.51 2.13 10.91
N TYR A 108 -5.92 2.49 9.78
CA TYR A 108 -4.72 1.83 9.25
C TYR A 108 -3.42 2.46 9.76
N PHE A 109 -3.35 3.79 9.81
CA PHE A 109 -2.14 4.54 10.19
C PHE A 109 -2.04 4.81 11.70
N VAL A 110 -2.64 3.96 12.53
CA VAL A 110 -2.62 4.13 14.00
C VAL A 110 -1.18 4.17 14.49
N ALA A 111 -0.82 5.23 15.20
CA ALA A 111 0.44 5.31 15.92
C ALA A 111 0.38 4.32 17.10
N LEU A 112 1.25 3.31 17.10
CA LEU A 112 1.57 2.52 18.28
C LEU A 112 2.47 3.33 19.22
#